data_AF-A0AAU2QM42-F1
#
_entry.id   AF-A0AAU2QM42-F1
#
_cell.length_a   1.000
_cell.length_b   1.000
_cell.length_c   1.000
_cell.angle_alpha   90.00
_cell.angle_beta   90.00
_cell.angle_gamma   90.00
#
_symmetry.space_group_name_H-M   'P 1'
#
loop_
_entity.id
_entity.type
_entity.pdbx_description
1 polymer ?
#
loop_
_entity_poly.entity_id
_entity_poly.type
_entity_poly.pdbx_seq_one_letter_code
_entity_poly.pdbx_strand_id
1 'polypeptide(L)'
;MSWSGTNAGCRAASGSAVGYSELTVAAGHEGVRTVPLDGVAPSVKADRYPYRGVEYAYTHRAPRPGSLAAAFFAYLDEATSQDVIREYGHLPCERQEELCG
;
A
#
# COMPACT_ATOMS: atom_id res chain seq x y z
N MET A 1 -3.14 -2.49 16.40
CA MET A 1 -3.43 -3.60 15.48
C MET A 1 -2.22 -3.71 14.57
N SER A 2 -1.44 -4.79 14.73
CA SER A 2 -0.28 -5.06 13.88
C SER A 2 -0.78 -5.75 12.63
N TRP A 3 -0.81 -5.04 11.50
CA TRP A 3 -0.97 -5.65 10.20
C TRP A 3 0.42 -6.12 9.75
N SER A 4 0.69 -7.42 9.88
CA SER A 4 1.88 -8.03 9.26
C SER A 4 1.43 -8.57 7.90
N GLY A 5 1.40 -7.71 6.89
CA GLY A 5 1.20 -8.09 5.48
C GLY A 5 2.42 -8.76 4.86
N THR A 6 3.18 -9.56 5.62
CA THR A 6 4.43 -10.15 5.15
C THR A 6 4.16 -11.37 4.28
N ASN A 7 3.71 -11.18 3.03
CA ASN A 7 3.78 -12.23 2.00
C ASN A 7 5.21 -12.45 1.48
N ALA A 8 6.18 -11.64 1.92
CA ALA A 8 7.60 -11.87 1.63
C ALA A 8 8.18 -13.14 2.30
N GLY A 9 7.38 -13.86 3.10
CA GLY A 9 7.79 -15.06 3.83
C GLY A 9 8.01 -16.32 2.98
N CYS A 10 7.63 -16.33 1.70
CA CYS A 10 7.98 -17.46 0.82
C CYS A 10 9.41 -17.27 0.28
N ARG A 11 10.41 -17.71 1.06
CA ARG A 11 11.75 -17.95 0.52
C ARG A 11 11.61 -18.81 -0.74
N ALA A 12 12.20 -18.35 -1.85
CA ALA A 12 12.44 -19.20 -3.01
C ALA A 12 13.41 -20.32 -2.60
N ALA A 13 12.87 -21.40 -2.01
CA ALA A 13 13.63 -22.56 -1.55
C ALA A 13 14.30 -23.32 -2.72
N SER A 14 14.01 -22.89 -3.94
CA SER A 14 14.58 -23.30 -5.23
C SER A 14 14.36 -22.12 -6.17
N GLY A 15 15.25 -21.89 -7.13
CA GLY A 15 15.28 -20.69 -8.00
C GLY A 15 14.10 -20.50 -8.97
N SER A 16 12.89 -20.91 -8.58
CA SER A 16 11.69 -20.98 -9.41
C SER A 16 10.42 -20.53 -8.67
N ALA A 17 10.53 -19.81 -7.53
CA ALA A 17 9.35 -19.28 -6.85
C ALA A 17 8.96 -17.89 -7.40
N VAL A 18 7.66 -17.69 -7.60
CA VAL A 18 7.03 -16.41 -7.95
C VAL A 18 5.92 -16.14 -6.94
N GLY A 19 5.79 -14.88 -6.54
CA GLY A 19 4.74 -14.41 -5.65
C GLY A 19 4.45 -12.94 -5.89
N TYR A 20 3.49 -12.42 -5.13
CA TYR A 20 3.10 -11.01 -5.15
C TYR A 20 3.27 -10.41 -3.76
N SER A 21 3.67 -9.15 -3.71
CA SER A 21 3.90 -8.42 -2.46
C SER A 21 3.71 -6.93 -2.72
N GLU A 22 3.50 -6.17 -1.64
CA GLU A 22 3.61 -4.72 -1.67
C GLU A 22 4.98 -4.27 -2.16
N LEU A 23 5.02 -3.15 -2.88
CA LEU A 23 6.24 -2.70 -3.55
C LEU A 23 7.37 -2.43 -2.56
N THR A 24 7.09 -1.72 -1.48
CA THR A 24 8.09 -1.33 -0.47
C THR A 24 8.65 -2.54 0.25
N VAL A 25 7.82 -3.56 0.52
CA VAL A 25 8.23 -4.84 1.12
C VAL A 25 9.11 -5.63 0.15
N ALA A 26 8.73 -5.76 -1.11
CA ALA A 26 9.50 -6.49 -2.11
C ALA A 26 10.85 -5.82 -2.42
N ALA A 27 10.87 -4.48 -2.52
CA ALA A 27 12.08 -3.71 -2.82
C ALA A 27 13.11 -3.76 -1.68
N GLY A 28 12.66 -3.88 -0.43
CA GLY A 28 13.52 -3.98 0.74
C GLY A 28 14.01 -5.40 1.08
N HIS A 29 13.48 -6.45 0.42
CA HIS A 29 13.76 -7.83 0.79
C HIS A 29 14.94 -8.42 0.00
N GLU A 30 15.96 -8.90 0.72
CA GLU A 30 17.13 -9.54 0.11
C GLU A 30 16.73 -10.80 -0.70
N GLY A 31 17.31 -10.95 -1.89
CA GLY A 31 17.04 -12.12 -2.75
C GLY A 31 15.72 -12.08 -3.50
N VAL A 32 14.90 -11.04 -3.33
CA VAL A 32 13.70 -10.78 -4.14
C VAL A 32 14.07 -9.84 -5.29
N ARG A 33 13.54 -10.15 -6.49
CA ARG A 33 13.64 -9.27 -7.66
C ARG A 33 12.23 -8.95 -8.13
N THR A 34 11.94 -7.67 -8.30
CA THR A 34 10.68 -7.24 -8.92
C THR A 34 10.76 -7.45 -10.43
N VAL A 35 9.61 -7.71 -11.04
CA VAL A 35 9.48 -7.87 -12.50
C VAL A 35 8.57 -6.78 -13.04
N PRO A 36 8.86 -6.20 -14.23
CA PRO A 36 7.96 -5.28 -14.88
C PRO A 36 6.72 -6.01 -15.39
N LEU A 37 5.57 -5.34 -15.33
CA LEU A 37 4.32 -5.80 -15.93
C LEU A 37 4.01 -4.90 -17.12
N ASP A 38 3.73 -5.51 -18.27
CA ASP A 38 3.49 -4.81 -19.54
C ASP A 38 4.61 -3.80 -19.90
N GLY A 39 5.86 -4.13 -19.55
CA GLY A 39 7.02 -3.27 -19.79
C GLY A 39 7.18 -2.10 -18.83
N VAL A 40 6.26 -1.91 -17.89
CA VAL A 40 6.32 -0.86 -16.85
C VAL A 40 6.96 -1.45 -15.60
N ALA A 41 7.97 -0.79 -15.05
CA ALA A 41 8.55 -1.17 -13.75
C ALA A 41 7.66 -0.68 -12.59
N PRO A 42 7.53 -1.45 -11.49
CA PRO A 42 6.74 -1.00 -10.34
C PRO A 42 7.39 0.24 -9.70
N SER A 43 6.60 1.31 -9.55
CA SER A 43 7.04 2.56 -8.93
C SER A 43 5.83 3.36 -8.45
N VAL A 44 5.98 4.09 -7.33
CA VAL A 44 5.00 5.09 -6.89
C VAL A 44 4.92 6.32 -7.81
N LYS A 45 5.87 6.45 -8.75
CA LYS A 45 5.86 7.52 -9.77
C LYS A 45 5.30 7.05 -11.11
N ALA A 46 4.86 5.80 -11.22
CA ALA A 46 4.31 5.28 -12.46
C ALA A 46 2.82 5.62 -12.55
N ASP A 47 2.44 6.41 -13.55
CA ASP A 47 1.05 6.89 -13.74
C ASP A 47 0.00 5.76 -13.71
N ARG A 48 0.31 4.59 -14.32
CA ARG A 48 -0.59 3.43 -14.39
C ARG A 48 0.15 2.11 -14.34
N TYR A 49 0.64 1.73 -13.16
CA TYR A 49 1.09 0.36 -12.95
C TYR A 49 -0.13 -0.60 -12.89
N PRO A 50 -0.14 -1.73 -13.64
CA PRO A 50 -1.33 -2.57 -13.79
C PRO A 50 -1.67 -3.39 -12.54
N TYR A 51 -0.70 -3.63 -11.64
CA TYR A 51 -0.92 -4.29 -10.36
C TYR A 51 -0.90 -3.25 -9.23
N ARG A 52 -2.07 -2.70 -8.91
CA ARG A 52 -2.27 -1.72 -7.82
C ARG A 52 -3.60 -1.98 -7.12
N GLY A 53 -3.73 -1.54 -5.87
CA GLY A 53 -4.95 -1.67 -5.08
C GLY A 53 -5.14 -0.48 -4.15
N VAL A 54 -6.37 -0.27 -3.71
CA VAL A 54 -6.72 0.75 -2.71
C VAL A 54 -6.70 0.10 -1.32
N GLU A 55 -5.96 0.71 -0.40
CA GLU A 55 -6.05 0.36 1.02
C GLU A 55 -7.19 1.13 1.68
N TYR A 56 -8.05 0.41 2.40
CA TYR A 56 -9.26 0.97 3.01
C TYR A 56 -9.15 1.03 4.52
N ALA A 57 -9.36 2.23 5.08
CA ALA A 57 -9.66 2.38 6.50
C ALA A 57 -11.11 1.94 6.77
N TYR A 58 -11.28 0.70 7.23
CA TYR A 58 -12.60 0.13 7.48
C TYR A 58 -12.93 0.07 8.98
N THR A 59 -14.15 0.47 9.35
CA THR A 59 -14.72 0.21 10.69
C THR A 59 -16.05 -0.53 10.59
N HIS A 60 -16.31 -1.40 11.58
CA HIS A 60 -17.64 -1.98 11.75
C HIS A 60 -18.61 -0.90 12.25
N ARG A 61 -19.45 -0.40 11.34
CA ARG A 61 -20.30 0.80 11.48
C ARG A 61 -19.50 2.11 11.51
N ALA A 62 -20.20 3.22 11.33
CA ALA A 62 -19.63 4.55 11.41
C ALA A 62 -19.04 4.81 12.81
N PRO A 63 -17.82 5.40 12.92
CA PRO A 63 -17.27 5.82 14.20
C PRO A 63 -18.20 6.81 14.92
N ARG A 64 -18.33 6.68 16.25
CA ARG A 64 -19.12 7.64 17.04
C ARG A 64 -18.48 9.04 16.96
N PRO A 65 -19.25 10.13 16.84
CA PRO A 65 -18.71 11.49 16.91
C PRO A 65 -17.88 11.70 18.18
N GLY A 66 -16.73 12.37 18.05
CA GLY A 66 -15.80 12.62 19.16
C GLY A 66 -14.99 11.40 19.63
N SER A 67 -15.17 10.22 19.03
CA SER A 67 -14.33 9.06 19.33
C SER A 67 -12.94 9.18 18.69
N LEU A 68 -11.96 8.46 19.25
CA LEU A 68 -10.62 8.39 18.68
C LEU A 68 -10.62 7.85 17.24
N ALA A 69 -11.49 6.89 16.93
CA ALA A 69 -11.63 6.36 15.58
C ALA A 69 -12.14 7.43 14.60
N ALA A 70 -13.11 8.27 15.02
CA ALA A 70 -13.57 9.39 14.22
C ALA A 70 -12.45 10.43 14.00
N ALA A 71 -11.67 10.73 15.04
CA ALA A 71 -10.53 11.65 14.94
C ALA A 71 -9.42 11.10 14.03
N PHE A 72 -9.14 9.80 14.09
CA PHE A 72 -8.15 9.16 13.20
C PHE A 72 -8.59 9.20 11.74
N PHE A 73 -9.87 8.96 11.45
CA PHE A 73 -10.40 9.07 10.09
C PHE A 73 -10.31 10.50 9.56
N ALA A 74 -10.60 11.50 10.40
CA ALA A 74 -10.40 12.91 10.05
C ALA A 74 -8.92 13.25 9.80
N TYR A 75 -8.01 12.68 10.60
CA TYR A 75 -6.57 12.87 10.42
C TYR A 75 -6.06 12.32 9.07
N LEU A 76 -6.61 11.21 8.57
CA LEU A 76 -6.21 10.65 7.27
C LEU A 76 -6.44 11.61 6.09
N ASP A 77 -7.40 12.54 6.21
CA ASP A 77 -7.67 13.57 5.21
C ASP A 77 -6.76 14.80 5.33
N GLU A 78 -5.92 14.89 6.37
CA GLU A 78 -4.99 16.01 6.56
C GLU A 78 -3.73 15.85 5.71
N ALA A 79 -3.23 16.96 5.16
CA ALA A 79 -1.99 17.00 4.36
C ALA A 79 -0.80 16.34 5.10
N THR A 80 -0.70 16.56 6.42
CA THR A 80 0.34 15.94 7.25
C THR A 80 0.28 14.42 7.23
N SER A 81 -0.92 13.83 7.33
CA SER A 81 -1.08 12.38 7.23
C SER A 81 -0.76 11.87 5.84
N GLN A 82 -1.15 12.61 4.80
CA GLN A 82 -0.81 12.25 3.43
C GLN A 82 0.70 12.27 3.18
N ASP A 83 1.43 13.21 3.78
CA ASP A 83 2.89 13.26 3.67
C ASP A 83 3.55 12.06 4.35
N VAL A 84 3.02 11.62 5.49
CA VAL A 84 3.45 10.35 6.11
C VAL A 84 3.19 9.17 5.18
N ILE A 85 2.02 9.08 4.53
CA ILE A 85 1.71 8.03 3.56
C ILE A 85 2.75 8.01 2.42
N ARG A 86 3.11 9.19 1.89
CA ARG A 86 4.13 9.34 0.83
C ARG A 86 5.52 8.96 1.31
N GLU A 87 5.90 9.38 2.51
CA GLU A 87 7.20 9.06 3.12
C GLU A 87 7.44 7.55 3.19
N TYR A 88 6.38 6.79 3.51
CA TYR A 88 6.43 5.33 3.57
C TYR A 88 6.17 4.63 2.22
N GLY A 89 6.17 5.37 1.11
CA GLY A 89 6.14 4.79 -0.24
C GLY A 89 4.75 4.37 -0.71
N HIS A 90 3.70 5.04 -0.22
CA HIS A 90 2.33 4.83 -0.65
C HIS A 90 1.75 6.11 -1.28
N LEU A 91 0.68 5.96 -2.06
CA LEU A 91 -0.03 7.08 -2.67
C LEU A 91 -1.34 7.31 -1.91
N PRO A 92 -1.58 8.51 -1.34
CA PRO A 92 -2.86 8.82 -0.72
C PRO A 92 -3.96 8.86 -1.77
N CYS A 93 -5.12 8.29 -1.46
CA CYS A 93 -6.27 8.34 -2.35
C CYS A 93 -7.28 9.40 -1.92
N GLU A 94 -7.49 10.41 -2.76
CA GLU A 94 -8.46 11.46 -2.49
C GLU A 94 -9.85 11.04 -2.98
N ARG A 95 -10.52 10.23 -2.15
CA ARG A 95 -11.97 9.96 -2.13
C ARG A 95 -12.61 9.17 -3.29
N GLN A 96 -11.96 8.97 -4.44
CA GLN A 96 -12.47 8.09 -5.52
C GLN A 96 -11.40 7.12 -5.99
N GLU A 97 -11.74 5.82 -6.07
CA GLU A 97 -10.81 4.75 -6.52
C GLU A 97 -10.21 5.03 -7.89
N GLU A 98 -11.02 5.59 -8.78
CA GLU A 98 -10.68 5.95 -10.16
C GLU A 98 -9.62 7.05 -10.25
N LEU A 99 -9.47 7.83 -9.17
CA LEU A 99 -8.56 8.95 -9.03
C LEU A 99 -7.35 8.61 -8.15
N CYS A 100 -7.26 7.38 -7.61
CA CYS A 100 -6.05 6.95 -6.92
C CYS A 100 -4.97 6.63 -7.98
N GLY A 101 -4.01 7.55 -8.18
CA GLY A 101 -2.90 7.39 -9.13
C GLY A 101 -2.02 8.63 -9.20
#